data_AF-A0A0R3QUW0-F1
#
_entry.id   AF-A0A0R3QUW0-F1
#
_cell.length_a   1.000
_cell.length_b   1.000
_cell.length_c   1.000
_cell.angle_alpha   90.00
_cell.angle_beta   90.00
_cell.angle_gamma   90.00
#
_symmetry.space_group_name_H-M   'P 1'
#
loop_
_entity.id
_entity.type
_entity.pdbx_description
1 polymer ?
#
loop_
_entity_poly.entity_id
_entity_poly.type
_entity_poly.pdbx_seq_one_letter_code
_entity_poly.pdbx_strand_id
1 'polypeptide(L)'
;GTLVVLLILWLFVSIPLTFIGSYFGFKKRPIEHPVRTNQIPRQVPDQSLYTKPIAGMFMGGILPFGCIFIQLFFILNSIWAHQTYYMFGFLFLVFLILFITCSEATVLLCYFHLCSEDYHWWWRSFLTSGFTAVYLFVYCIHYFMAKLTITGTVSTILYFSYTFIIVFMFFLATGAVGFLSAFFFVEKIYGSVKVD
;
A
#
# COMPACT_ATOMS: atom_id res chain seq x y z
N GLY A 1 -23.33 -6.49 23.40
CA GLY A 1 -23.43 -7.38 22.23
C GLY A 1 -22.21 -7.30 21.32
N THR A 2 -21.86 -6.10 20.83
CA THR A 2 -20.79 -5.86 19.85
C THR A 2 -19.39 -6.36 20.27
N LEU A 3 -18.97 -6.16 21.52
CA LEU A 3 -17.68 -6.68 22.00
C LEU A 3 -17.57 -8.21 21.94
N VAL A 4 -18.67 -8.92 22.24
CA VAL A 4 -18.73 -10.39 22.16
C VAL A 4 -18.64 -10.84 20.70
N VAL A 5 -19.31 -10.13 19.78
CA VAL A 5 -19.21 -10.41 18.34
C VAL A 5 -17.79 -10.19 17.82
N LEU A 6 -17.11 -9.10 18.23
CA LEU A 6 -15.71 -8.84 17.86
C LEU A 6 -14.77 -9.93 18.40
N LEU A 7 -14.98 -10.39 19.63
CA LEU A 7 -14.21 -11.50 20.21
C LEU A 7 -14.42 -12.79 19.42
N ILE A 8 -15.66 -13.11 19.04
CA ILE A 8 -15.97 -14.30 18.22
C ILE A 8 -15.31 -14.19 16.85
N LEU A 9 -15.38 -13.05 16.17
CA LEU A 9 -14.72 -12.85 14.88
C LEU A 9 -13.20 -13.01 15.00
N TRP A 10 -12.59 -12.44 16.03
CA TRP A 10 -11.16 -12.57 16.27
C TRP A 10 -10.77 -14.04 16.50
N LEU A 11 -11.52 -14.77 17.32
CA LEU A 11 -11.18 -16.13 17.75
C LEU A 11 -11.49 -17.18 16.66
N PHE A 12 -12.62 -17.06 15.95
CA PHE A 12 -13.09 -18.04 14.97
C PHE A 12 -12.79 -17.68 13.51
N VAL A 13 -12.36 -16.46 13.22
CA VAL A 13 -11.96 -16.06 11.86
C VAL A 13 -10.48 -15.71 11.83
N SER A 14 -10.03 -14.74 12.64
CA SER A 14 -8.64 -14.27 12.56
C SER A 14 -7.63 -15.35 12.95
N ILE A 15 -7.80 -16.01 14.10
CA ILE A 15 -6.87 -17.07 14.56
C ILE A 15 -6.76 -18.22 13.54
N PRO A 16 -7.85 -18.88 13.11
CA PRO A 16 -7.72 -19.99 12.16
C PRO A 16 -7.14 -19.53 10.81
N LEU A 17 -7.47 -18.34 10.32
CA LEU A 17 -6.91 -17.82 9.08
C LEU A 17 -5.39 -17.59 9.20
N THR A 18 -4.92 -17.07 10.33
CA THR A 18 -3.46 -16.93 10.59
C THR A 18 -2.76 -18.28 10.71
N PHE A 19 -3.41 -19.28 11.31
CA PHE A 19 -2.87 -20.64 11.43
C PHE A 19 -2.79 -21.35 10.07
N ILE A 20 -3.83 -21.20 9.24
CA ILE A 20 -3.83 -21.70 7.86
C ILE A 20 -2.71 -21.03 7.06
N GLY A 21 -2.59 -19.70 7.16
CA GLY A 21 -1.53 -18.94 6.51
C GLY A 21 -0.13 -19.38 6.94
N SER A 22 0.10 -19.59 8.24
CA SER A 22 1.39 -20.06 8.75
C SER A 22 1.69 -21.49 8.32
N TYR A 23 0.70 -22.40 8.34
CA TYR A 23 0.85 -23.78 7.88
C TYR A 23 1.32 -23.84 6.42
N PHE A 24 0.69 -23.08 5.53
CA PHE A 24 1.12 -22.99 4.13
C PHE A 24 2.48 -22.30 3.98
N GLY A 25 2.76 -21.29 4.81
CA GLY A 25 4.06 -20.61 4.87
C GLY A 25 5.21 -21.56 5.20
N PHE A 26 5.06 -22.40 6.23
CA PHE A 26 6.09 -23.36 6.65
C PHE A 26 6.32 -24.50 5.65
N LYS A 27 5.30 -24.85 4.86
CA LYS A 27 5.40 -25.90 3.84
C LYS A 27 6.03 -25.40 2.54
N LYS A 28 6.09 -24.09 2.33
CA LYS A 28 6.68 -23.48 1.14
C LYS A 28 8.21 -23.57 1.22
N ARG A 29 8.85 -23.92 0.11
CA ARG A 29 10.31 -23.94 0.03
C ARG A 29 10.88 -22.53 0.25
N PRO A 30 12.11 -22.41 0.81
CA PRO A 30 12.81 -21.15 0.88
C PRO A 30 12.85 -20.47 -0.50
N ILE A 31 12.72 -19.15 -0.52
CA ILE A 31 12.78 -18.40 -1.77
C ILE A 31 14.24 -18.41 -2.25
N GLU A 32 14.49 -19.09 -3.35
CA GLU A 32 15.81 -19.11 -4.01
C GLU A 32 15.91 -17.93 -4.97
N HIS A 33 17.00 -17.19 -4.91
CA HIS A 33 17.23 -16.10 -5.85
C HIS A 33 17.61 -16.67 -7.23
N PRO A 34 17.01 -16.17 -8.32
CA PRO A 34 17.19 -16.74 -9.66
C PRO A 34 18.63 -16.58 -10.20
N VAL A 35 19.41 -15.66 -9.63
CA VAL A 35 20.77 -15.34 -10.07
C VAL A 35 21.71 -15.21 -8.88
N ARG A 36 22.98 -15.61 -9.08
CA ARG A 36 24.04 -15.33 -8.11
C ARG A 36 24.41 -13.86 -8.19
N THR A 37 24.37 -13.17 -7.05
CA THR A 37 24.79 -11.77 -6.95
C THR A 37 26.31 -11.67 -6.78
N ASN A 38 26.90 -10.61 -7.35
CA ASN A 38 28.31 -10.31 -7.11
C ASN A 38 28.49 -9.77 -5.68
N GLN A 39 29.59 -10.10 -5.01
CA GLN A 39 29.87 -9.67 -3.63
C GLN A 39 30.23 -8.19 -3.54
N ILE A 40 30.79 -7.63 -4.62
CA ILE A 40 31.14 -6.21 -4.69
C ILE A 40 29.97 -5.46 -5.36
N PRO A 41 29.32 -4.50 -4.67
CA PRO A 41 28.26 -3.71 -5.26
C PRO A 41 28.82 -2.84 -6.39
N ARG A 42 28.18 -2.90 -7.55
CA ARG A 42 28.50 -2.01 -8.67
C ARG A 42 28.12 -0.57 -8.31
N GLN A 43 28.91 0.40 -8.75
CA GLN A 43 28.54 1.81 -8.60
C GLN A 43 27.29 2.12 -9.43
N VAL A 44 26.30 2.76 -8.80
CA VAL A 44 25.04 3.18 -9.45
C VAL A 44 25.31 4.48 -10.21
N PRO A 45 24.94 4.57 -11.51
CA PRO A 45 25.12 5.79 -12.29
C PRO A 45 24.18 6.91 -11.81
N ASP A 46 24.51 8.15 -12.18
CA ASP A 46 23.70 9.32 -11.83
C ASP A 46 22.27 9.19 -12.36
N GLN A 47 21.31 9.32 -11.44
CA GLN A 47 19.89 9.12 -11.72
C GLN A 47 19.23 10.40 -12.24
N SER A 48 18.39 10.26 -13.26
CA SER A 48 17.55 11.34 -13.77
C SER A 48 16.56 11.83 -12.71
N LEU A 49 16.01 13.05 -12.85
CA LEU A 49 15.12 13.66 -11.85
C LEU A 49 13.93 12.76 -11.48
N TYR A 50 13.32 12.09 -12.46
CA TYR A 50 12.16 11.20 -12.27
C TYR A 50 12.54 9.85 -11.65
N THR A 51 13.79 9.43 -11.85
CA THR A 51 14.33 8.19 -11.26
C THR A 51 14.87 8.40 -9.84
N LYS A 52 14.88 9.65 -9.35
CA LYS A 52 15.25 9.93 -7.95
C LYS A 52 14.18 9.39 -7.00
N PRO A 53 14.60 8.88 -5.82
CA PRO A 53 13.69 8.20 -4.89
C PRO A 53 12.51 9.05 -4.46
N ILE A 54 12.73 10.34 -4.17
CA ILE A 54 11.66 11.24 -3.71
C ILE A 54 10.65 11.47 -4.84
N ALA A 55 11.11 11.80 -6.05
CA ALA A 55 10.22 12.04 -7.19
C ALA A 55 9.39 10.80 -7.54
N GLY A 56 10.01 9.62 -7.54
CA GLY A 56 9.33 8.34 -7.76
C GLY A 56 8.24 8.04 -6.73
N MET A 57 8.46 8.37 -5.44
CA MET A 57 7.45 8.20 -4.39
C MET A 57 6.21 9.08 -4.64
N PHE A 58 6.40 10.36 -4.97
CA PHE A 58 5.29 11.26 -5.28
C PHE A 58 4.52 10.80 -6.53
N MET A 59 5.22 10.40 -7.59
CA MET A 59 4.59 9.96 -8.83
C MET A 59 3.83 8.64 -8.67
N GLY A 60 4.37 7.68 -7.91
CA GLY A 60 3.75 6.37 -7.75
C GLY A 60 2.41 6.40 -7.02
N GLY A 61 2.29 7.27 -6.01
CA GLY A 61 1.08 7.33 -5.17
C GLY A 61 -0.09 8.12 -5.78
N ILE A 62 0.13 8.90 -6.85
CA ILE A 62 -0.91 9.80 -7.39
C ILE A 62 -2.01 9.03 -8.13
N LEU A 63 -1.63 7.98 -8.87
CA LEU A 63 -2.58 7.15 -9.63
C LEU A 63 -3.49 6.35 -8.70
N PRO A 64 -2.98 5.58 -7.72
CA PRO A 64 -3.84 4.83 -6.80
C PRO A 64 -4.73 5.75 -5.97
N PHE A 65 -4.24 6.93 -5.58
CA PHE A 65 -5.05 7.93 -4.86
C PHE A 65 -6.21 8.45 -5.72
N GLY A 66 -5.94 8.79 -6.98
CA GLY A 66 -6.97 9.24 -7.93
C GLY A 66 -8.08 8.21 -8.12
N CYS A 67 -7.73 6.92 -8.19
CA CYS A 67 -8.69 5.83 -8.37
C CYS A 67 -9.67 5.64 -7.20
N ILE A 68 -9.28 6.02 -5.98
CA ILE A 68 -10.11 5.85 -4.77
C ILE A 68 -10.70 7.16 -4.24
N PHE A 69 -10.36 8.29 -4.85
CA PHE A 69 -10.65 9.64 -4.33
C PHE A 69 -12.14 9.85 -4.01
N ILE A 70 -13.03 9.45 -4.93
CA ILE A 70 -14.48 9.61 -4.77
C ILE A 70 -14.99 8.73 -3.62
N GLN A 71 -14.49 7.50 -3.49
CA GLN A 71 -14.92 6.56 -2.47
C GLN A 71 -14.43 6.98 -1.09
N LEU A 72 -13.22 7.55 -0.99
CA LEU A 72 -12.72 8.14 0.24
C LEU A 72 -13.67 9.22 0.78
N PHE A 73 -14.21 10.08 -0.08
CA PHE A 73 -15.23 11.06 0.33
C PHE A 73 -16.45 10.39 0.96
N PHE A 74 -16.99 9.35 0.34
CA PHE A 74 -18.15 8.64 0.88
C PHE A 74 -17.84 7.91 2.19
N ILE A 75 -16.67 7.30 2.30
CA ILE A 75 -16.21 6.63 3.53
C ILE A 75 -16.08 7.64 4.67
N LEU A 76 -15.45 8.80 4.43
CA LEU A 76 -15.29 9.83 5.45
C LEU A 76 -16.63 10.43 5.90
N ASN A 77 -17.57 10.67 4.98
CA ASN A 77 -18.94 11.07 5.35
C ASN A 77 -19.66 9.98 6.14
N SER A 78 -19.43 8.72 5.82
CA SER A 78 -20.08 7.62 6.54
C SER A 78 -19.57 7.47 7.97
N ILE A 79 -18.26 7.56 8.16
CA ILE A 79 -17.63 7.45 9.48
C ILE A 79 -17.94 8.67 10.35
N TRP A 80 -17.78 9.88 9.80
CA TRP A 80 -17.76 11.11 10.60
C TRP A 80 -19.05 11.94 10.55
N ALA A 81 -19.81 11.85 9.45
CA ALA A 81 -21.11 12.52 9.32
C ALA A 81 -22.30 11.55 9.48
N HIS A 82 -22.04 10.29 9.87
CA HIS A 82 -23.02 9.23 10.10
C HIS A 82 -23.96 8.97 8.91
N GLN A 83 -23.56 9.32 7.69
CA GLN A 83 -24.35 9.04 6.49
C GLN A 83 -24.19 7.56 6.10
N THR A 84 -25.31 6.85 5.94
CA THR A 84 -25.28 5.45 5.54
C THR A 84 -24.80 5.30 4.09
N TYR A 85 -23.66 4.62 3.90
CA TYR A 85 -23.16 4.28 2.58
C TYR A 85 -23.73 2.93 2.14
N TYR A 86 -24.64 2.93 1.16
CA TYR A 86 -25.39 1.73 0.75
C TYR A 86 -24.68 0.89 -0.33
N MET A 87 -23.63 1.41 -0.98
CA MET A 87 -23.00 0.77 -2.15
C MET A 87 -21.76 -0.08 -1.78
N PHE A 88 -21.90 -1.02 -0.85
CA PHE A 88 -20.78 -1.88 -0.40
C PHE A 88 -20.15 -2.71 -1.53
N GLY A 89 -20.93 -3.20 -2.49
CA GLY A 89 -20.39 -3.95 -3.64
C GLY A 89 -19.48 -3.12 -4.53
N PHE A 90 -19.79 -1.83 -4.70
CA PHE A 90 -18.94 -0.89 -5.45
C PHE A 90 -17.63 -0.59 -4.71
N LEU A 91 -17.68 -0.49 -3.38
CA LEU A 91 -16.48 -0.31 -2.55
C LEU A 91 -15.51 -1.48 -2.71
N PHE A 92 -16.02 -2.72 -2.76
CA PHE A 92 -15.19 -3.90 -2.98
C PHE A 92 -14.51 -3.87 -4.36
N LEU A 93 -15.24 -3.49 -5.41
CA LEU A 93 -14.66 -3.35 -6.76
C LEU A 93 -13.53 -2.31 -6.77
N VAL A 94 -13.75 -1.15 -6.16
CA VAL A 94 -12.75 -0.08 -6.08
C VAL A 94 -11.53 -0.53 -5.27
N PHE A 95 -11.72 -1.33 -4.22
CA PHE A 95 -10.62 -1.93 -3.48
C PHE A 95 -9.76 -2.88 -4.34
N LEU A 96 -10.38 -3.65 -5.24
CA LEU A 96 -9.64 -4.46 -6.22
C LEU A 96 -8.86 -3.60 -7.22
N ILE A 97 -9.48 -2.54 -7.73
CA ILE A 97 -8.81 -1.57 -8.62
C ILE A 97 -7.62 -0.92 -7.91
N LEU A 98 -7.76 -0.59 -6.63
CA LEU A 98 -6.66 -0.06 -5.83
C LEU A 98 -5.47 -1.03 -5.81
N PHE A 99 -5.70 -2.32 -5.61
CA PHE A 99 -4.61 -3.31 -5.61
C PHE A 99 -3.94 -3.43 -6.98
N ILE A 100 -4.73 -3.44 -8.06
CA ILE A 100 -4.22 -3.50 -9.42
C ILE A 100 -3.38 -2.24 -9.72
N THR A 101 -3.90 -1.06 -9.45
CA THR A 101 -3.19 0.20 -9.72
C THR A 101 -1.95 0.39 -8.83
N CYS A 102 -2.00 -0.02 -7.56
CA CYS A 102 -0.82 -0.05 -6.69
C CYS A 102 0.27 -0.95 -7.27
N SER A 103 -0.10 -2.15 -7.71
CA SER A 103 0.86 -3.11 -8.27
C SER A 103 1.44 -2.63 -9.61
N GLU A 104 0.60 -2.12 -10.51
CA GLU A 104 1.01 -1.57 -11.80
C GLU A 104 1.99 -0.40 -11.63
N ALA A 105 1.62 0.63 -10.84
CA ALA A 105 2.47 1.79 -10.61
C ALA A 105 3.84 1.42 -10.02
N THR A 106 3.84 0.44 -9.09
CA THR A 106 5.08 -0.01 -8.45
C THR A 106 5.96 -0.79 -9.41
N VAL A 107 5.38 -1.69 -10.22
CA VAL A 107 6.11 -2.48 -11.22
C VAL A 107 6.72 -1.58 -12.29
N LEU A 108 5.97 -0.59 -12.80
CA LEU A 108 6.46 0.35 -13.80
C LEU A 108 7.64 1.18 -13.29
N LEU A 109 7.54 1.73 -12.07
CA LEU A 109 8.64 2.50 -11.49
C LEU A 109 9.84 1.62 -11.14
N CYS A 110 9.61 0.40 -10.65
CA CYS A 110 10.66 -0.59 -10.44
C CYS A 110 11.40 -0.92 -11.74
N TYR A 111 10.67 -1.09 -12.85
CA TYR A 111 11.25 -1.33 -14.18
C TYR A 111 12.14 -0.16 -14.62
N PHE A 112 11.68 1.09 -14.51
CA PHE A 112 12.51 2.25 -14.87
C PHE A 112 13.76 2.39 -14.01
N HIS A 113 13.69 2.05 -12.71
CA HIS A 113 14.87 2.01 -11.85
C HIS A 113 15.88 0.96 -12.32
N LEU A 114 15.41 -0.25 -12.66
CA LEU A 114 16.26 -1.32 -13.17
C LEU A 114 16.89 -0.95 -14.52
N CYS A 115 16.15 -0.29 -15.42
CA CYS A 115 16.69 0.23 -16.68
C CYS A 115 17.74 1.33 -16.47
N SER A 116 17.70 2.02 -15.33
CA SER A 116 18.68 3.04 -14.94
C SER A 116 19.85 2.45 -14.12
N GLU A 117 20.01 1.13 -14.18
CA GLU A 117 21.03 0.35 -13.47
C GLU A 117 21.05 0.54 -11.93
N ASP A 118 19.93 1.00 -11.32
CA ASP A 118 19.79 1.12 -9.87
C ASP A 118 19.14 -0.14 -9.29
N TYR A 119 19.92 -0.89 -8.50
CA TYR A 119 19.48 -2.14 -7.87
C TYR A 119 18.77 -1.92 -6.52
N HIS A 120 18.67 -0.69 -6.01
CA HIS A 120 18.04 -0.39 -4.71
C HIS A 120 16.49 -0.36 -4.78
N TRP A 121 15.89 -1.40 -5.35
CA TRP A 121 14.45 -1.45 -5.59
C TRP A 121 13.63 -1.80 -4.33
N TRP A 122 14.18 -2.55 -3.37
CA TRP A 122 13.43 -3.15 -2.26
C TRP A 122 12.59 -2.17 -1.43
N TRP A 123 13.22 -1.19 -0.80
CA TRP A 123 12.50 -0.19 0.01
C TRP A 123 11.77 0.83 -0.86
N ARG A 124 12.27 1.08 -2.07
CA ARG A 124 11.64 2.00 -3.01
C ARG A 124 10.29 1.47 -3.46
N SER A 125 10.18 0.20 -3.85
CA SER A 125 8.90 -0.39 -4.26
C SER A 125 7.85 -0.34 -3.14
N PHE A 126 8.26 -0.55 -1.90
CA PHE A 126 7.36 -0.41 -0.75
C PHE A 126 6.89 1.04 -0.56
N LEU A 127 7.81 1.99 -0.60
CA LEU A 127 7.50 3.41 -0.39
C LEU A 127 6.70 4.01 -1.54
N THR A 128 6.91 3.57 -2.77
CA THR A 128 6.21 4.07 -3.97
C THR A 128 4.70 3.89 -3.88
N SER A 129 4.20 2.68 -3.60
CA SER A 129 2.77 2.46 -3.41
C SER A 129 2.28 2.95 -2.05
N GLY A 130 3.09 2.81 -1.00
CA GLY A 130 2.79 3.28 0.36
C GLY A 130 2.53 4.78 0.41
N PHE A 131 3.21 5.57 -0.43
CA PHE A 131 3.06 7.03 -0.47
C PHE A 131 1.63 7.49 -0.78
N THR A 132 0.79 6.64 -1.38
CA THR A 132 -0.66 6.85 -1.52
C THR A 132 -1.33 7.23 -0.18
N ALA A 133 -0.84 6.69 0.94
CA ALA A 133 -1.34 7.00 2.28
C ALA A 133 -1.06 8.46 2.70
N VAL A 134 0.03 9.06 2.22
CA VAL A 134 0.34 10.48 2.49
C VAL A 134 -0.70 11.37 1.81
N TYR A 135 -1.07 11.06 0.56
CA TYR A 135 -2.16 11.77 -0.12
C TYR A 135 -3.49 11.62 0.62
N LEU A 136 -3.80 10.42 1.12
CA LEU A 136 -4.96 10.19 1.98
C LEU A 136 -4.92 11.05 3.26
N PHE A 137 -3.77 11.15 3.92
CA PHE A 137 -3.63 11.96 5.14
C PHE A 137 -3.88 13.45 4.87
N VAL A 138 -3.29 13.99 3.81
CA VAL A 138 -3.53 15.37 3.37
C VAL A 138 -5.00 15.59 3.05
N TYR A 139 -5.65 14.63 2.40
CA TYR A 139 -7.08 14.69 2.11
C TYR A 139 -7.93 14.69 3.38
N CYS A 140 -7.58 13.90 4.40
CA CYS A 140 -8.27 13.93 5.70
C CYS A 140 -8.11 15.28 6.41
N ILE A 141 -6.92 15.90 6.37
CA ILE A 141 -6.72 17.27 6.89
C ILE A 141 -7.63 18.26 6.16
N HIS A 142 -7.68 18.19 4.83
CA HIS A 142 -8.57 19.06 4.04
C HIS A 142 -10.05 18.82 4.40
N TYR A 143 -10.47 17.57 4.55
CA TYR A 143 -11.83 17.21 4.95
C TYR A 143 -12.18 17.75 6.34
N PHE A 144 -11.26 17.68 7.30
CA PHE A 144 -11.42 18.26 8.64
C PHE A 144 -11.70 19.77 8.57
N MET A 145 -10.93 20.51 7.76
CA MET A 145 -11.08 21.97 7.65
C MET A 145 -12.32 22.40 6.85
N ALA A 146 -12.67 21.67 5.79
CA ALA A 146 -13.69 22.09 4.83
C ALA A 146 -15.11 21.58 5.14
N LYS A 147 -15.24 20.45 5.85
CA LYS A 147 -16.54 19.76 6.02
C LYS A 147 -16.92 19.52 7.48
N LEU A 148 -15.96 19.36 8.39
CA LEU A 148 -16.26 19.04 9.78
C LEU A 148 -16.39 20.30 10.63
N THR A 149 -17.55 20.49 11.25
CA THR A 149 -17.82 21.56 12.22
C THR A 149 -17.52 21.11 13.66
N ILE A 150 -16.34 20.52 13.88
CA ILE A 150 -15.92 20.07 15.22
C ILE A 150 -15.25 21.23 15.95
N THR A 151 -15.84 21.70 17.06
CA THR A 151 -15.34 22.83 17.85
C THR A 151 -14.55 22.42 19.10
N GLY A 152 -14.66 21.17 19.55
CA GLY A 152 -14.03 20.69 20.79
C GLY A 152 -12.62 20.12 20.59
N THR A 153 -11.64 20.56 21.41
CA THR A 153 -10.24 20.10 21.36
C THR A 153 -10.10 18.58 21.51
N VAL A 154 -10.87 17.95 22.39
CA VAL A 154 -10.85 16.49 22.60
C VAL A 154 -11.30 15.75 21.34
N SER A 155 -12.36 16.22 20.70
CA SER A 155 -12.89 15.65 19.46
C SER A 155 -11.90 15.79 18.30
N THR A 156 -11.16 16.90 18.23
CA THR A 156 -10.08 17.09 17.26
C THR A 156 -8.95 16.09 17.47
N ILE A 157 -8.50 15.88 18.72
CA ILE A 157 -7.45 14.90 19.04
C ILE A 157 -7.90 13.50 18.67
N LEU A 158 -9.15 13.13 18.99
CA LEU A 158 -9.71 11.83 18.62
C LEU A 158 -9.74 11.64 17.10
N TYR A 159 -10.22 12.63 16.35
CA TYR A 159 -10.26 12.59 14.89
C TYR A 159 -8.89 12.30 14.28
N PHE A 160 -7.87 13.07 14.69
CA PHE A 160 -6.51 12.90 14.16
C PHE A 160 -5.88 11.58 14.60
N SER A 161 -6.14 11.13 15.83
CA SER A 161 -5.64 9.84 16.33
C SER A 161 -6.19 8.66 15.52
N TYR A 162 -7.51 8.61 15.31
CA TYR A 162 -8.14 7.57 14.50
C TYR A 162 -7.70 7.64 13.04
N THR A 163 -7.64 8.84 12.49
CA THR A 163 -7.18 9.06 11.11
C THR A 163 -5.75 8.58 10.92
N PHE A 164 -4.85 8.89 11.86
CA PHE A 164 -3.46 8.44 11.81
C PHE A 164 -3.35 6.92 11.80
N ILE A 165 -4.11 6.23 12.66
CA ILE A 165 -4.14 4.76 12.70
C ILE A 165 -4.63 4.19 11.36
N ILE A 166 -5.73 4.73 10.81
CA ILE A 166 -6.29 4.30 9.52
C ILE A 166 -5.28 4.49 8.37
N VAL A 167 -4.68 5.68 8.30
CA VAL A 167 -3.67 6.02 7.29
C VAL A 167 -2.44 5.12 7.41
N PHE A 168 -1.98 4.85 8.63
CA PHE A 168 -0.83 3.98 8.86
C PHE A 168 -1.12 2.53 8.43
N MET A 169 -2.30 2.00 8.74
CA MET A 169 -2.71 0.67 8.25
C MET A 169 -2.80 0.65 6.72
N PHE A 170 -3.33 1.71 6.11
CA PHE A 170 -3.40 1.85 4.65
C PHE A 170 -2.01 1.92 4.00
N PHE A 171 -1.06 2.63 4.62
CA PHE A 171 0.35 2.69 4.21
C PHE A 171 1.00 1.31 4.20
N LEU A 172 0.83 0.54 5.28
CA LEU A 172 1.37 -0.82 5.37
C LEU A 172 0.73 -1.76 4.32
N ALA A 173 -0.58 -1.67 4.13
CA ALA A 173 -1.30 -2.52 3.18
C ALA A 173 -0.89 -2.23 1.73
N THR A 174 -0.94 -0.96 1.31
CA THR A 174 -0.56 -0.56 -0.05
C THR A 174 0.94 -0.76 -0.31
N GLY A 175 1.79 -0.47 0.68
CA GLY A 175 3.22 -0.74 0.62
C GLY A 175 3.54 -2.22 0.45
N ALA A 176 2.86 -3.10 1.18
CA ALA A 176 3.04 -4.54 1.06
C ALA A 176 2.64 -5.06 -0.34
N VAL A 177 1.51 -4.60 -0.88
CA VAL A 177 1.07 -4.96 -2.24
C VAL A 177 2.10 -4.52 -3.30
N GLY A 178 2.62 -3.30 -3.19
CA GLY A 178 3.67 -2.81 -4.09
C GLY A 178 4.97 -3.61 -3.97
N PHE A 179 5.41 -3.90 -2.75
CA PHE A 179 6.60 -4.71 -2.52
C PHE A 179 6.46 -6.13 -3.10
N LEU A 180 5.35 -6.83 -2.81
CA LEU A 180 5.13 -8.19 -3.30
C LEU A 180 5.05 -8.25 -4.82
N SER A 181 4.36 -7.30 -5.45
CA SER A 181 4.28 -7.23 -6.92
C SER A 181 5.64 -6.97 -7.57
N ALA A 182 6.42 -6.03 -7.04
CA ALA A 182 7.79 -5.78 -7.50
C ALA A 182 8.70 -7.01 -7.28
N PHE A 183 8.57 -7.70 -6.15
CA PHE A 183 9.33 -8.91 -5.85
C PHE A 183 9.09 -10.00 -6.90
N PHE A 184 7.82 -10.33 -7.18
CA PHE A 184 7.47 -11.32 -8.20
C PHE A 184 7.92 -10.91 -9.60
N PHE A 185 7.82 -9.62 -9.91
CA PHE A 185 8.28 -9.08 -11.19
C PHE A 185 9.79 -9.23 -11.39
N VAL A 186 10.59 -8.84 -10.38
CA VAL A 186 12.04 -8.97 -10.37
C VAL A 186 12.45 -10.43 -10.51
N GLU A 187 11.87 -11.33 -9.70
CA GLU A 187 12.14 -12.77 -9.77
C GLU A 187 11.85 -13.32 -11.17
N LYS A 188 10.74 -12.88 -11.79
CA LYS A 188 10.35 -13.33 -13.13
C LYS A 188 11.29 -12.85 -14.22
N ILE A 189 11.73 -11.59 -14.17
CA ILE A 189 12.68 -11.03 -15.15
C ILE A 189 14.02 -11.74 -15.03
N TYR A 190 14.61 -11.77 -13.83
CA TYR A 190 15.93 -12.37 -13.64
C TYR A 190 15.93 -13.89 -13.85
N GLY A 191 14.82 -14.58 -13.56
CA GLY A 191 14.69 -16.01 -13.88
C GLY A 191 14.48 -16.32 -15.37
N SER A 192 14.11 -15.33 -16.19
CA SER A 192 13.95 -15.49 -17.64
C SER A 192 15.21 -15.17 -18.42
N VAL A 193 16.19 -14.50 -17.79
CA VAL A 193 17.52 -14.30 -18.37
C VAL A 193 18.24 -15.64 -18.38
N LYS A 194 18.30 -16.26 -19.57
CA LYS A 194 19.16 -17.43 -19.79
C LYS A 194 20.60 -16.98 -19.61
N VAL A 195 21.26 -17.54 -18.60
CA VAL A 195 22.71 -17.47 -18.48
C VAL A 195 23.26 -18.53 -19.45
N ASP A 196 23.41 -18.16 -20.72
CA ASP A 196 24.31 -18.86 -21.64
C ASP A 196 25.75 -18.41 -21.37
#